data_AF-A0A520C6Q3-F1
#
_entry.id   AF-A0A520C6Q3-F1
#
_cell.length_a   1.000
_cell.length_b   1.000
_cell.length_c   1.000
_cell.angle_alpha   90.00
_cell.angle_beta   90.00
_cell.angle_gamma   90.00
#
_symmetry.space_group_name_H-M   'P 1'
#
loop_
_entity.id
_entity.type
_entity.pdbx_description
1 polymer ?
#
loop_
_entity_poly.entity_id
_entity_poly.type
_entity_poly.pdbx_seq_one_letter_code
_entity_poly.pdbx_strand_id
1 'polypeptide(L)'
;MAKIKGLNCLYIFGFLILLSSKSTIEGSIHTPTIVAGTAKITGRIKINKINKDSITVNIIVLHPISGENVQYKAFVNQSGKFTIDVELETNISLVGLYTSLNTRKLLFIKLESDGLTNIDITYNSDNDIENMTLSPAMNQNDITRGFEVMDKMIQYRPDRKPQPLYDKTTDYFLNHVKTAMSERLTIIKNDTLLSKEFKGVLANDLRLWMYKVNAFNYKELMMLNYRNTSSDNSKKPDIQKIDRDYYRFLRDLKLSDMQYLNCFTFQDFQKEILQNEIIALPEIGESDIATWLKKVKTILSDLIGFDKGKYYDILVANAYGRQLCEESRPLSEKQKINIKNYWKNGEIAKILFRKNLKVVELDKFK
;
A
#
# COMPACT_ATOMS: atom_id res chain seq x y z
N MET A 1 -70.17 -3.00 28.28
CA MET A 1 -68.99 -2.87 29.17
C MET A 1 -68.12 -4.11 28.97
N ALA A 2 -67.16 -4.02 28.05
CA ALA A 2 -65.73 -3.72 28.29
C ALA A 2 -64.93 -5.01 28.55
N LYS A 3 -64.45 -5.60 27.45
CA LYS A 3 -63.46 -6.68 27.35
C LYS A 3 -62.07 -6.13 27.70
N ILE A 4 -61.26 -6.89 28.42
CA ILE A 4 -59.80 -6.77 28.35
C ILE A 4 -59.21 -8.16 28.09
N LYS A 5 -58.66 -8.29 26.88
CA LYS A 5 -57.71 -9.33 26.46
C LYS A 5 -56.36 -8.97 27.07
N GLY A 6 -55.69 -9.91 27.72
CA GLY A 6 -54.39 -9.64 28.31
C GLY A 6 -53.66 -10.90 28.72
N LEU A 7 -53.35 -11.78 27.78
CA LEU A 7 -52.32 -12.80 27.95
C LEU A 7 -51.99 -13.35 26.56
N ASN A 8 -50.84 -12.98 25.99
CA ASN A 8 -50.10 -13.67 24.91
C ASN A 8 -49.04 -12.80 24.17
N CYS A 9 -48.61 -11.65 24.70
CA CYS A 9 -47.51 -10.87 24.07
C CYS A 9 -46.12 -11.11 24.68
N LEU A 10 -46.01 -11.78 25.83
CA LEU A 10 -44.74 -11.87 26.57
C LEU A 10 -43.82 -13.03 26.14
N TYR A 11 -44.33 -14.03 25.42
CA TYR A 11 -43.50 -15.17 24.96
C TYR A 11 -42.92 -14.99 23.55
N ILE A 12 -43.36 -13.99 22.78
CA ILE A 12 -42.84 -13.72 21.42
C ILE A 12 -41.57 -12.84 21.46
N PHE A 13 -41.39 -12.02 22.50
CA PHE A 13 -40.18 -11.19 22.65
C PHE A 13 -38.95 -11.96 23.16
N GLY A 14 -39.14 -13.11 23.82
CA GLY A 14 -38.01 -13.95 24.29
C GLY A 14 -37.33 -14.76 23.18
N PHE A 15 -38.02 -15.05 22.08
CA PHE A 15 -37.48 -15.84 20.97
C PHE A 15 -36.79 -15.01 19.88
N LEU A 16 -37.04 -13.69 19.82
CA LEU A 16 -36.39 -12.79 18.86
C LEU A 16 -34.96 -12.38 19.26
N ILE A 17 -34.57 -12.58 20.52
CA ILE A 17 -33.21 -12.25 21.01
C ILE A 17 -32.23 -13.42 20.76
N LEU A 18 -32.72 -14.64 20.55
CA LEU A 18 -31.90 -15.82 20.23
C LEU A 18 -31.69 -16.04 18.72
N LEU A 19 -32.34 -15.22 17.88
CA LEU A 19 -32.06 -15.07 16.45
C LEU A 19 -31.15 -13.87 16.17
N SER A 20 -30.32 -13.47 17.14
CA SER A 20 -29.04 -12.81 16.85
C SER A 20 -28.18 -13.81 16.08
N SER A 21 -28.48 -13.93 14.79
CA SER A 21 -27.59 -14.38 13.74
C SER A 21 -26.17 -14.02 14.14
N LYS A 22 -25.33 -15.05 14.34
CA LYS A 22 -23.89 -14.88 14.26
C LYS A 22 -23.66 -14.08 12.99
N SER A 23 -23.29 -12.81 13.11
CA SER A 23 -22.73 -12.09 11.99
C SER A 23 -21.61 -12.99 11.51
N THR A 24 -21.75 -13.52 10.30
CA THR A 24 -20.65 -14.09 9.54
C THR A 24 -19.48 -13.17 9.79
N ILE A 25 -18.41 -13.72 10.37
CA ILE A 25 -17.16 -12.99 10.58
C ILE A 25 -16.67 -12.62 9.17
N GLU A 26 -17.13 -11.48 8.66
CA GLU A 26 -16.57 -10.85 7.49
C GLU A 26 -15.14 -10.50 7.89
N GLY A 27 -14.17 -11.15 7.24
CA GLY A 27 -12.75 -10.96 7.49
C GLY A 27 -12.34 -9.52 7.18
N SER A 28 -12.59 -8.61 8.13
CA SER A 28 -12.33 -7.19 7.97
C SER A 28 -10.84 -6.90 7.86
N ILE A 29 -10.51 -5.94 7.01
CA ILE A 29 -9.16 -5.37 6.90
C ILE A 29 -9.06 -4.32 7.99
N HIS A 30 -8.73 -4.75 9.21
CA HIS A 30 -8.52 -3.84 10.33
C HIS A 30 -7.36 -2.87 10.04
N THR A 31 -7.36 -1.74 10.74
CA THR A 31 -6.26 -0.77 10.70
C THR A 31 -4.96 -1.44 11.14
N PRO A 32 -3.90 -1.44 10.30
CA PRO A 32 -2.67 -2.13 10.62
C PRO A 32 -1.88 -1.39 11.72
N THR A 33 -1.17 -2.17 12.53
CA THR A 33 -0.20 -1.70 13.52
C THR A 33 1.17 -2.23 13.17
N ILE A 34 2.22 -1.45 13.45
CA ILE A 34 3.61 -1.81 13.15
C ILE A 34 4.05 -2.95 14.07
N VAL A 35 4.55 -4.04 13.48
CA VAL A 35 5.15 -5.19 14.22
C VAL A 35 6.30 -5.78 13.42
N ALA A 36 7.35 -6.26 14.09
CA ALA A 36 8.42 -7.04 13.48
C ALA A 36 8.01 -8.52 13.37
N GLY A 37 7.04 -8.80 12.49
CA GLY A 37 6.38 -10.09 12.39
C GLY A 37 6.92 -11.02 11.31
N THR A 38 6.37 -12.22 11.28
CA THR A 38 6.47 -13.17 10.16
C THR A 38 5.11 -13.79 9.89
N ALA A 39 4.91 -14.39 8.72
CA ALA A 39 3.73 -15.19 8.42
C ALA A 39 4.11 -16.40 7.57
N LYS A 40 3.38 -17.49 7.73
CA LYS A 40 3.56 -18.70 6.91
C LYS A 40 2.44 -18.81 5.90
N ILE A 41 2.80 -19.01 4.65
CA ILE A 41 1.85 -19.21 3.56
C ILE A 41 2.06 -20.63 3.03
N THR A 42 0.97 -21.39 2.99
CA THR A 42 0.93 -22.75 2.46
C THR A 42 -0.13 -22.84 1.39
N GLY A 43 -0.09 -23.88 0.57
CA GLY A 43 -1.15 -24.06 -0.41
C GLY A 43 -0.92 -25.18 -1.39
N ARG A 44 -1.88 -25.32 -2.29
CA ARG A 44 -1.86 -26.28 -3.39
C ARG A 44 -2.30 -25.63 -4.70
N ILE A 45 -1.51 -25.84 -5.74
CA ILE A 45 -1.87 -25.53 -7.12
C ILE A 45 -2.38 -26.81 -7.79
N LYS A 46 -3.63 -26.77 -8.27
CA LYS A 46 -4.26 -27.85 -9.04
C LYS A 46 -4.36 -27.41 -10.49
N ILE A 47 -3.79 -28.22 -11.39
CA ILE A 47 -3.84 -28.04 -12.84
C ILE A 47 -4.22 -29.36 -13.49
N ASN A 48 -4.90 -29.29 -14.63
CA ASN A 48 -5.26 -30.47 -15.44
C ASN A 48 -4.07 -31.03 -16.25
N LYS A 49 -2.89 -30.39 -16.20
CA LYS A 49 -1.67 -30.80 -16.92
C LYS A 49 -0.66 -31.51 -15.99
N ILE A 50 0.19 -32.36 -16.57
CA ILE A 50 1.03 -33.33 -15.84
C ILE A 50 2.27 -32.70 -15.20
N ASN A 51 2.84 -31.63 -15.77
CA ASN A 51 4.09 -31.06 -15.24
C ASN A 51 3.84 -29.92 -14.23
N LYS A 52 3.97 -30.23 -12.93
CA LYS A 52 3.75 -29.28 -11.82
C LYS A 52 5.04 -28.66 -11.28
N ASP A 53 6.20 -29.24 -11.59
CA ASP A 53 7.49 -28.93 -10.94
C ASP A 53 8.13 -27.63 -11.43
N SER A 54 7.58 -27.01 -12.48
CA SER A 54 8.01 -25.71 -13.00
C SER A 54 7.15 -24.54 -12.50
N ILE A 55 6.14 -24.80 -11.67
CA ILE A 55 5.25 -23.75 -11.18
C ILE A 55 5.91 -23.02 -10.01
N THR A 56 5.87 -21.70 -10.08
CA THR A 56 6.29 -20.84 -8.96
C THR A 56 5.12 -20.00 -8.48
N VAL A 57 5.06 -19.79 -7.18
CA VAL A 57 4.18 -18.81 -6.52
C VAL A 57 5.06 -17.62 -6.14
N ASN A 58 4.70 -16.44 -6.61
CA ASN A 58 5.41 -15.20 -6.34
C ASN A 58 4.52 -14.31 -5.46
N ILE A 59 5.12 -13.75 -4.41
CA ILE A 59 4.41 -12.99 -3.38
C ILE A 59 5.13 -11.66 -3.18
N ILE A 60 4.40 -10.56 -3.29
CA ILE A 60 4.89 -9.20 -3.09
C ILE A 60 4.38 -8.72 -1.74
N VAL A 61 5.29 -8.60 -0.78
CA VAL A 61 4.99 -8.19 0.59
C VAL A 61 5.39 -6.73 0.79
N LEU A 62 4.47 -5.94 1.37
CA LEU A 62 4.70 -4.53 1.67
C LEU A 62 5.57 -4.40 2.93
N HIS A 63 6.72 -3.74 2.82
CA HIS A 63 7.55 -3.36 3.97
C HIS A 63 7.53 -1.82 4.13
N PRO A 64 6.42 -1.25 4.65
CA PRO A 64 6.21 0.19 4.70
C PRO A 64 7.10 0.94 5.72
N ILE A 65 7.83 0.24 6.58
CA ILE A 65 8.72 0.81 7.59
C ILE A 65 10.17 0.84 7.09
N SER A 66 10.65 -0.23 6.45
CA SER A 66 11.95 -0.22 5.77
C SER A 66 11.90 0.39 4.36
N GLY A 67 10.71 0.60 3.80
CA GLY A 67 10.49 1.40 2.59
C GLY A 67 10.68 0.62 1.28
N GLU A 68 10.28 -0.65 1.23
CA GLU A 68 10.42 -1.50 0.04
C GLU A 68 9.27 -2.53 -0.13
N ASN A 69 9.10 -3.01 -1.36
CA ASN A 69 8.20 -4.13 -1.65
C ASN A 69 9.08 -5.36 -1.86
N VAL A 70 9.01 -6.32 -0.95
CA VAL A 70 9.86 -7.52 -1.00
C VAL A 70 9.17 -8.62 -1.79
N GLN A 71 9.89 -9.18 -2.76
CA GLN A 71 9.41 -10.32 -3.53
C GLN A 71 9.92 -11.62 -2.94
N TYR A 72 8.98 -12.51 -2.66
CA TYR A 72 9.21 -13.87 -2.20
C TYR A 72 8.79 -14.86 -3.30
N LYS A 73 9.50 -15.98 -3.41
CA LYS A 73 9.24 -17.01 -4.42
C LYS A 73 9.23 -18.40 -3.79
N ALA A 74 8.17 -19.16 -4.02
CA ALA A 74 8.03 -20.54 -3.61
C ALA A 74 7.93 -21.45 -4.85
N PHE A 75 8.62 -22.59 -4.82
CA PHE A 75 8.46 -23.63 -5.84
C PHE A 75 7.34 -24.58 -5.45
N VAL A 76 6.53 -24.96 -6.43
CA VAL A 76 5.48 -25.96 -6.26
C VAL A 76 6.10 -27.34 -6.49
N ASN A 77 5.87 -28.27 -5.57
CA ASN A 77 6.35 -29.65 -5.70
C ASN A 77 5.45 -30.52 -6.58
N GLN A 78 5.85 -31.77 -6.83
CA GLN A 78 5.11 -32.76 -7.63
C GLN A 78 3.68 -33.00 -7.15
N SER A 79 3.41 -32.86 -5.86
CA SER A 79 2.07 -32.98 -5.28
C SER A 79 1.20 -31.74 -5.49
N GLY A 80 1.74 -30.71 -6.14
CA GLY A 80 1.13 -29.40 -6.32
C GLY A 80 1.23 -28.51 -5.09
N LYS A 81 2.01 -28.86 -4.05
CA LYS A 81 2.06 -28.10 -2.79
C LYS A 81 3.21 -27.10 -2.76
N PHE A 82 3.02 -26.00 -2.04
CA PHE A 82 4.07 -25.03 -1.73
C PHE A 82 3.99 -24.55 -0.27
N THR A 83 5.10 -24.05 0.24
CA THR A 83 5.20 -23.39 1.55
C THR A 83 6.22 -22.28 1.47
N ILE A 84 5.97 -21.17 2.15
CA ILE A 84 6.91 -20.05 2.25
C ILE A 84 6.67 -19.26 3.53
N ASP A 85 7.76 -18.91 4.19
CA ASP A 85 7.76 -17.99 5.32
C ASP A 85 8.13 -16.59 4.81
N VAL A 86 7.35 -15.59 5.19
CA VAL A 86 7.56 -14.19 4.81
C VAL A 86 7.70 -13.32 6.04
N GLU A 87 8.49 -12.25 5.92
CA GLU A 87 8.58 -11.24 6.98
C GLU A 87 7.51 -10.18 6.77
N LEU A 88 6.88 -9.76 7.86
CA LEU A 88 5.93 -8.66 7.88
C LEU A 88 6.49 -7.50 8.72
N GLU A 89 6.01 -6.29 8.41
CA GLU A 89 6.28 -5.08 9.19
C GLU A 89 4.99 -4.51 9.83
N THR A 90 3.87 -5.20 9.63
CA THR A 90 2.58 -4.91 10.23
C THR A 90 1.92 -6.18 10.74
N ASN A 91 1.05 -6.05 11.74
CA ASN A 91 0.29 -7.19 12.28
C ASN A 91 -0.68 -7.78 11.25
N ILE A 92 -1.16 -6.94 10.33
CA ILE A 92 -2.00 -7.32 9.19
C ILE A 92 -1.40 -6.65 7.96
N SER A 93 -1.09 -7.44 6.93
CA SER A 93 -0.55 -6.94 5.66
C SER A 93 -1.40 -7.44 4.50
N LEU A 94 -1.71 -6.55 3.56
CA LEU A 94 -2.20 -6.96 2.24
C LEU A 94 -1.02 -7.19 1.31
N VAL A 95 -0.96 -8.37 0.70
CA VAL A 95 0.12 -8.77 -0.20
C VAL A 95 -0.42 -9.11 -1.60
N GLY A 96 0.45 -8.99 -2.59
CA GLY A 96 0.16 -9.38 -3.96
C GLY A 96 0.61 -10.82 -4.19
N LEU A 97 -0.22 -11.67 -4.77
CA LEU A 97 0.14 -13.05 -5.11
C LEU A 97 -0.19 -13.35 -6.57
N TYR A 98 0.75 -13.96 -7.28
CA TYR A 98 0.52 -14.50 -8.63
C TYR A 98 1.34 -15.79 -8.82
N THR A 99 1.00 -16.57 -9.83
CA THR A 99 1.75 -17.78 -10.18
C THR A 99 2.38 -17.65 -11.57
N SER A 100 3.39 -18.47 -11.86
CA SER A 100 3.97 -18.53 -13.22
C SER A 100 2.99 -19.03 -14.29
N LEU A 101 1.86 -19.62 -13.90
CA LEU A 101 0.82 -20.05 -14.84
C LEU A 101 0.04 -18.86 -15.42
N ASN A 102 -0.14 -17.80 -14.62
CA ASN A 102 -0.82 -16.58 -15.05
C ASN A 102 -0.24 -15.37 -14.30
N THR A 103 0.80 -14.79 -14.89
CA THR A 103 1.49 -13.62 -14.32
C THR A 103 0.69 -12.33 -14.39
N ARG A 104 -0.41 -12.31 -15.16
CA ARG A 104 -1.31 -11.15 -15.27
C ARG A 104 -2.42 -11.16 -14.21
N LYS A 105 -2.67 -12.31 -13.57
CA LYS A 105 -3.70 -12.44 -12.52
C LYS A 105 -3.08 -12.27 -11.14
N LEU A 106 -2.94 -11.02 -10.71
CA LEU A 106 -2.49 -10.67 -9.37
C LEU A 106 -3.66 -10.69 -8.39
N LEU A 107 -3.44 -11.29 -7.23
CA LEU A 107 -4.42 -11.52 -6.17
C LEU A 107 -4.05 -10.71 -4.93
N PHE A 108 -5.04 -10.15 -4.23
CA PHE A 108 -4.84 -9.55 -2.92
C PHE A 108 -5.06 -10.59 -1.83
N ILE A 109 -4.03 -10.87 -1.03
CA ILE A 109 -4.12 -11.80 0.09
C ILE A 109 -3.86 -11.05 1.39
N LYS A 110 -4.72 -11.26 2.39
CA LYS A 110 -4.47 -10.79 3.75
C LYS A 110 -3.58 -11.79 4.49
N LEU A 111 -2.49 -11.29 5.07
CA LEU A 111 -1.64 -12.03 6.00
C LEU A 111 -1.74 -11.42 7.39
N GLU A 112 -1.63 -12.26 8.40
CA GLU A 112 -1.59 -11.86 9.81
C GLU A 112 -0.23 -12.29 10.40
N SER A 113 0.36 -11.43 11.23
CA SER A 113 1.61 -11.75 11.93
C SER A 113 1.43 -12.98 12.81
N ASP A 114 2.42 -13.85 12.78
CA ASP A 114 2.46 -15.16 13.45
C ASP A 114 1.33 -16.10 12.98
N GLY A 115 0.66 -15.75 11.88
CA GLY A 115 -0.44 -16.47 11.30
C GLY A 115 -0.02 -17.50 10.24
N LEU A 116 -0.92 -18.46 10.00
CA LEU A 116 -0.85 -19.41 8.91
C LEU A 116 -1.96 -19.10 7.90
N THR A 117 -1.58 -18.76 6.68
CA THR A 117 -2.51 -18.62 5.56
C THR A 117 -2.37 -19.82 4.62
N ASN A 118 -3.48 -20.47 4.31
CA ASN A 118 -3.57 -21.55 3.33
C ASN A 118 -4.31 -21.07 2.07
N ILE A 119 -3.72 -21.31 0.90
CA ILE A 119 -4.22 -20.86 -0.40
C ILE A 119 -4.21 -22.02 -1.40
N ASP A 120 -5.38 -22.56 -1.71
CA ASP A 120 -5.51 -23.60 -2.73
C ASP A 120 -6.13 -22.98 -3.99
N ILE A 121 -5.43 -23.09 -5.13
CA ILE A 121 -5.84 -22.51 -6.41
C ILE A 121 -5.99 -23.64 -7.44
N THR A 122 -7.13 -23.68 -8.11
CA THR A 122 -7.42 -24.58 -9.22
C THR A 122 -7.46 -23.78 -10.51
N TYR A 123 -6.74 -24.25 -11.52
CA TYR A 123 -6.66 -23.64 -12.84
C TYR A 123 -7.32 -24.50 -13.91
N ASN A 124 -7.99 -23.84 -14.84
CA ASN A 124 -8.54 -24.49 -16.04
C ASN A 124 -7.44 -24.74 -17.10
N SER A 125 -7.84 -25.22 -18.29
CA SER A 125 -6.92 -25.50 -19.41
C SER A 125 -6.17 -24.28 -19.95
N ASP A 126 -6.75 -23.10 -19.79
CA ASP A 126 -6.27 -21.80 -20.28
C ASP A 126 -5.40 -21.07 -19.24
N ASN A 127 -5.13 -21.73 -18.11
CA ASN A 127 -4.42 -21.17 -16.95
C ASN A 127 -5.16 -19.99 -16.30
N ASP A 128 -6.48 -19.91 -16.46
CA ASP A 128 -7.31 -19.04 -15.64
C ASP A 128 -7.70 -19.74 -14.34
N ILE A 129 -7.91 -18.93 -13.30
CA ILE A 129 -8.32 -19.44 -11.98
C ILE A 129 -9.79 -19.87 -12.08
N GLU A 130 -10.02 -21.18 -12.00
CA GLU A 130 -11.35 -21.78 -11.97
C GLU A 130 -11.95 -21.71 -10.56
N ASN A 131 -11.15 -22.04 -9.54
CA ASN A 131 -11.58 -22.00 -8.15
C ASN A 131 -10.42 -21.64 -7.22
N MET A 132 -10.73 -21.04 -6.09
CA MET A 132 -9.77 -20.70 -5.04
C MET A 132 -10.41 -20.84 -3.67
N THR A 133 -9.68 -21.42 -2.73
CA THR A 133 -10.05 -21.45 -1.32
C THR A 133 -8.95 -20.84 -0.48
N LEU A 134 -9.33 -19.96 0.44
CA LEU A 134 -8.43 -19.25 1.34
C LEU A 134 -8.82 -19.52 2.80
N SER A 135 -7.83 -19.80 3.64
CA SER A 135 -7.99 -19.88 5.10
C SER A 135 -6.88 -19.09 5.80
N PRO A 136 -7.18 -18.10 6.66
CA PRO A 136 -8.51 -17.60 6.99
C PRO A 136 -9.28 -17.05 5.78
N ALA A 137 -10.61 -17.13 5.84
CA ALA A 137 -11.45 -16.68 4.74
C ALA A 137 -11.38 -15.15 4.55
N MET A 138 -11.47 -14.71 3.30
CA MET A 138 -11.54 -13.30 2.90
C MET A 138 -12.59 -13.16 1.79
N ASN A 139 -13.12 -11.96 1.61
CA ASN A 139 -14.07 -11.68 0.53
C ASN A 139 -13.41 -11.99 -0.84
N GLN A 140 -14.03 -12.89 -1.61
CA GLN A 140 -13.48 -13.37 -2.88
C GLN A 140 -13.33 -12.26 -3.93
N ASN A 141 -14.20 -11.24 -3.93
CA ASN A 141 -14.09 -10.10 -4.84
C ASN A 141 -12.89 -9.23 -4.49
N ASP A 142 -12.62 -9.01 -3.20
CA ASP A 142 -11.43 -8.26 -2.77
C ASP A 142 -10.16 -8.96 -3.26
N ILE A 143 -10.09 -10.29 -3.10
CA ILE A 143 -8.96 -11.10 -3.56
C ILE A 143 -8.74 -10.98 -5.06
N THR A 144 -9.79 -11.18 -5.86
CA THR A 144 -9.64 -11.44 -7.31
C THR A 144 -9.85 -10.23 -8.21
N ARG A 145 -10.50 -9.18 -7.70
CA ARG A 145 -10.89 -7.98 -8.49
C ARG A 145 -10.20 -6.70 -8.04
N GLY A 146 -9.50 -6.69 -6.89
CA GLY A 146 -8.85 -5.48 -6.40
C GLY A 146 -7.89 -4.83 -7.40
N PHE A 147 -6.99 -5.62 -7.99
CA PHE A 147 -6.03 -5.11 -8.99
C PHE A 147 -6.70 -4.72 -10.29
N GLU A 148 -7.75 -5.43 -10.70
CA GLU A 148 -8.54 -5.07 -11.89
C GLU A 148 -9.26 -3.73 -11.71
N VAL A 149 -9.85 -3.49 -10.53
CA VAL A 149 -10.49 -2.21 -10.21
C VAL A 149 -9.46 -1.09 -10.13
N MET A 150 -8.29 -1.34 -9.51
CA MET A 150 -7.18 -0.38 -9.52
C MET A 150 -6.73 -0.04 -10.94
N ASP A 151 -6.54 -1.05 -11.79
CA ASP A 151 -6.15 -0.86 -13.19
C ASP A 151 -7.20 -0.06 -13.97
N LYS A 152 -8.50 -0.35 -13.80
CA LYS A 152 -9.58 0.46 -14.38
C LYS A 152 -9.51 1.92 -13.91
N MET A 153 -9.24 2.16 -12.62
CA MET A 153 -9.07 3.52 -12.10
C MET A 153 -7.86 4.22 -12.71
N ILE A 154 -6.74 3.53 -12.95
CA ILE A 154 -5.49 4.07 -13.54
C ILE A 154 -5.62 4.28 -15.06
N GLN A 155 -6.33 3.41 -15.75
CA GLN A 155 -6.53 3.48 -17.20
C GLN A 155 -7.67 4.41 -17.59
N TYR A 156 -8.58 4.76 -16.68
CA TYR A 156 -9.68 5.68 -16.96
C TYR A 156 -9.22 6.96 -17.65
N ARG A 157 -9.90 7.33 -18.74
CA ARG A 157 -9.73 8.58 -19.46
C ARG A 157 -11.10 9.23 -19.60
N PRO A 158 -11.30 10.45 -19.07
CA PRO A 158 -12.55 11.16 -19.29
C PRO A 158 -12.68 11.52 -20.77
N ASP A 159 -13.91 11.50 -21.29
CA ASP A 159 -14.23 11.94 -22.65
C ASP A 159 -14.26 13.47 -22.71
N ARG A 160 -13.07 14.07 -22.58
CA ARG A 160 -12.86 15.51 -22.71
C ARG A 160 -11.60 15.77 -23.51
N LYS A 161 -11.64 16.83 -24.32
CA LYS A 161 -10.48 17.26 -25.09
C LYS A 161 -9.30 17.57 -24.16
N PRO A 162 -8.06 17.20 -24.53
CA PRO A 162 -6.87 17.60 -23.80
C PRO A 162 -6.83 19.12 -23.62
N GLN A 163 -6.58 19.58 -22.39
CA GLN A 163 -6.44 20.99 -22.09
C GLN A 163 -4.95 21.38 -22.03
N PRO A 164 -4.53 22.53 -22.59
CA PRO A 164 -3.22 23.10 -22.32
C PRO A 164 -3.15 23.53 -20.85
N LEU A 165 -2.27 22.90 -20.08
CA LEU A 165 -2.01 23.14 -18.67
C LEU A 165 -0.67 23.85 -18.46
N TYR A 166 0.26 23.76 -19.42
CA TYR A 166 1.62 24.30 -19.33
C TYR A 166 1.68 25.82 -19.19
N ASP A 167 0.64 26.54 -19.61
CA ASP A 167 0.49 27.99 -19.53
C ASP A 167 -0.41 28.43 -18.35
N LYS A 168 -0.80 27.49 -17.48
CA LYS A 168 -1.68 27.74 -16.33
C LYS A 168 -0.90 27.78 -15.03
N THR A 169 -1.54 28.36 -14.00
CA THR A 169 -0.97 28.40 -12.65
C THR A 169 -0.85 27.01 -12.06
N THR A 170 0.09 26.84 -11.14
CA THR A 170 0.26 25.61 -10.35
C THR A 170 -1.02 25.20 -9.62
N ASP A 171 -1.77 26.15 -9.07
CA ASP A 171 -3.06 25.89 -8.41
C ASP A 171 -4.11 25.36 -9.39
N TYR A 172 -4.16 25.93 -10.60
CA TYR A 172 -5.03 25.42 -11.65
C TYR A 172 -4.69 23.96 -12.00
N PHE A 173 -3.39 23.67 -12.15
CA PHE A 173 -2.92 22.32 -12.41
C PHE A 173 -3.28 21.35 -11.27
N LEU A 174 -3.05 21.72 -10.00
CA LEU A 174 -3.40 20.88 -8.86
C LEU A 174 -4.90 20.63 -8.79
N ASN A 175 -5.74 21.63 -9.08
CA ASN A 175 -7.19 21.44 -9.16
C ASN A 175 -7.60 20.50 -10.30
N HIS A 176 -6.90 20.56 -11.45
CA HIS A 176 -7.08 19.60 -12.53
C HIS A 176 -6.75 18.16 -12.09
N VAL A 177 -5.65 17.96 -11.37
CA VAL A 177 -5.27 16.65 -10.80
C VAL A 177 -6.33 16.15 -9.81
N LYS A 178 -6.82 17.01 -8.91
CA LYS A 178 -7.87 16.67 -7.93
C LYS A 178 -9.18 16.28 -8.61
N THR A 179 -9.55 16.98 -9.68
CA THR A 179 -10.75 16.68 -10.48
C THR A 179 -10.62 15.31 -11.14
N ALA A 180 -9.51 15.06 -11.84
CA ALA A 180 -9.24 13.76 -12.47
C ALA A 180 -9.21 12.60 -11.46
N MET A 181 -8.66 12.84 -10.27
CA MET A 181 -8.66 11.86 -9.18
C MET A 181 -10.07 11.57 -8.67
N SER A 182 -10.89 12.60 -8.49
CA SER A 182 -12.28 12.47 -8.03
C SER A 182 -13.13 11.68 -9.03
N GLU A 183 -12.97 11.93 -10.33
CA GLU A 183 -13.61 11.16 -11.41
C GLU A 183 -13.24 9.67 -11.31
N ARG A 184 -11.95 9.34 -11.16
CA ARG A 184 -11.48 7.96 -11.03
C ARG A 184 -12.00 7.27 -9.77
N LEU A 185 -12.06 7.99 -8.65
CA LEU A 185 -12.61 7.48 -7.39
C LEU A 185 -14.11 7.13 -7.49
N THR A 186 -14.84 7.65 -8.47
CA THR A 186 -16.24 7.23 -8.70
C THR A 186 -16.36 5.77 -9.11
N ILE A 187 -15.36 5.21 -9.80
CA ILE A 187 -15.34 3.80 -10.24
C ILE A 187 -15.43 2.88 -9.03
N ILE A 188 -14.58 3.09 -8.04
CA ILE A 188 -14.58 2.27 -6.83
C ILE A 188 -15.73 2.59 -5.88
N LYS A 189 -16.20 3.84 -5.86
CA LYS A 189 -17.40 4.23 -5.11
C LYS A 189 -18.64 3.48 -5.60
N ASN A 190 -18.74 3.28 -6.91
CA ASN A 190 -19.88 2.63 -7.57
C ASN A 190 -19.78 1.11 -7.64
N ASP A 191 -18.61 0.51 -7.39
CA ASP A 191 -18.48 -0.95 -7.30
C ASP A 191 -19.30 -1.47 -6.11
N THR A 192 -20.14 -2.49 -6.28
CA THR A 192 -21.03 -3.02 -5.22
C THR A 192 -20.51 -4.33 -4.59
N LEU A 193 -19.39 -4.85 -5.09
CA LEU A 193 -18.91 -6.20 -4.82
C LEU A 193 -17.69 -6.21 -3.91
N LEU A 194 -16.86 -5.17 -3.95
CA LEU A 194 -15.74 -4.97 -3.03
C LEU A 194 -16.22 -4.55 -1.64
N SER A 195 -15.53 -5.02 -0.60
CA SER A 195 -15.80 -4.63 0.78
C SER A 195 -15.51 -3.14 1.02
N LYS A 196 -16.22 -2.53 1.97
CA LYS A 196 -16.06 -1.11 2.30
C LYS A 196 -14.62 -0.75 2.72
N GLU A 197 -14.00 -1.62 3.51
CA GLU A 197 -12.65 -1.39 4.04
C GLU A 197 -11.61 -1.48 2.93
N PHE A 198 -11.75 -2.47 2.04
CA PHE A 198 -10.85 -2.63 0.91
C PHE A 198 -10.98 -1.49 -0.11
N LYS A 199 -12.19 -0.97 -0.32
CA LYS A 199 -12.38 0.28 -1.08
C LYS A 199 -11.62 1.46 -0.48
N GLY A 200 -11.54 1.54 0.86
CA GLY A 200 -10.74 2.55 1.55
C GLY A 200 -9.26 2.45 1.21
N VAL A 201 -8.69 1.23 1.27
CA VAL A 201 -7.29 0.97 0.91
C VAL A 201 -7.03 1.36 -0.55
N LEU A 202 -7.83 0.86 -1.50
CA LEU A 202 -7.63 1.15 -2.92
C LEU A 202 -7.82 2.64 -3.24
N ALA A 203 -8.75 3.34 -2.58
CA ALA A 203 -8.91 4.77 -2.73
C ALA A 203 -7.67 5.54 -2.22
N ASN A 204 -7.10 5.13 -1.08
CA ASN A 204 -5.89 5.72 -0.54
C ASN A 204 -4.68 5.47 -1.43
N ASP A 205 -4.54 4.25 -1.95
CA ASP A 205 -3.45 3.87 -2.85
C ASP A 205 -3.54 4.64 -4.18
N LEU A 206 -4.74 4.81 -4.75
CA LEU A 206 -4.95 5.65 -5.93
C LEU A 206 -4.56 7.11 -5.67
N ARG A 207 -4.88 7.68 -4.50
CA ARG A 207 -4.52 9.07 -4.15
C ARG A 207 -3.01 9.25 -4.12
N LEU A 208 -2.29 8.32 -3.47
CA LEU A 208 -0.83 8.31 -3.43
C LEU A 208 -0.25 8.21 -4.85
N TRP A 209 -0.76 7.28 -5.65
CA TRP A 209 -0.34 7.09 -7.03
C TRP A 209 -0.57 8.35 -7.88
N MET A 210 -1.77 8.94 -7.83
CA MET A 210 -2.11 10.13 -8.59
C MET A 210 -1.21 11.32 -8.22
N TYR A 211 -0.95 11.57 -6.94
CA TYR A 211 -0.05 12.66 -6.55
C TYR A 211 1.41 12.36 -6.90
N LYS A 212 1.88 11.11 -6.73
CA LYS A 212 3.23 10.69 -7.14
C LYS A 212 3.44 10.92 -8.64
N VAL A 213 2.58 10.37 -9.48
CA VAL A 213 2.80 10.43 -10.94
C VAL A 213 2.49 11.80 -11.52
N ASN A 214 1.62 12.60 -10.88
CA ASN A 214 1.24 13.91 -11.39
C ASN A 214 1.88 15.09 -10.67
N ALA A 215 1.61 15.25 -9.37
CA ALA A 215 1.98 16.47 -8.67
C ALA A 215 3.48 16.55 -8.38
N PHE A 216 4.13 15.44 -8.00
CA PHE A 216 5.58 15.41 -7.80
C PHE A 216 6.37 15.60 -9.10
N ASN A 217 5.84 15.13 -10.24
CA ASN A 217 6.47 15.24 -11.57
C ASN A 217 5.97 16.46 -12.38
N TYR A 218 5.75 17.60 -11.72
CA TYR A 218 5.10 18.76 -12.30
C TYR A 218 5.75 19.22 -13.62
N LYS A 219 7.07 19.41 -13.63
CA LYS A 219 7.79 19.94 -14.78
C LYS A 219 7.72 19.00 -15.99
N GLU A 220 7.98 17.73 -15.77
CA GLU A 220 7.92 16.67 -16.79
C GLU A 220 6.52 16.55 -17.37
N LEU A 221 5.48 16.66 -16.53
CA LEU A 221 4.10 16.67 -16.97
C LEU A 221 3.71 17.92 -17.75
N MET A 222 4.18 19.11 -17.37
CA MET A 222 3.91 20.32 -18.14
C MET A 222 4.59 20.26 -19.52
N MET A 223 5.81 19.71 -19.60
CA MET A 223 6.49 19.44 -20.87
C MET A 223 5.70 18.46 -21.74
N LEU A 224 5.22 17.34 -21.17
CA LEU A 224 4.42 16.36 -21.90
C LEU A 224 3.07 16.93 -22.35
N ASN A 225 2.42 17.70 -21.48
CA ASN A 225 1.17 18.38 -21.79
C ASN A 225 1.33 19.37 -22.96
N TYR A 226 2.41 20.17 -22.99
CA TYR A 226 2.71 21.04 -24.12
C TYR A 226 2.78 20.28 -25.43
N ARG A 227 3.64 19.24 -25.51
CA ARG A 227 3.81 18.43 -26.71
C ARG A 227 2.49 17.84 -27.23
N ASN A 228 1.64 17.40 -26.31
CA ASN A 228 0.35 16.78 -26.64
C ASN A 228 -0.74 17.78 -27.03
N THR A 229 -0.59 19.07 -26.72
CA THR A 229 -1.65 20.08 -26.96
C THR A 229 -1.27 21.12 -28.01
N SER A 230 0.02 21.39 -28.21
CA SER A 230 0.52 22.31 -29.24
C SER A 230 0.93 21.61 -30.54
N SER A 231 1.13 20.29 -30.50
CA SER A 231 1.77 19.50 -31.57
C SER A 231 3.18 19.97 -31.95
N ASP A 232 3.81 20.83 -31.12
CA ASP A 232 5.16 21.34 -31.31
C ASP A 232 6.15 20.62 -30.39
N ASN A 233 7.04 19.83 -31.00
CA ASN A 233 8.11 19.12 -30.28
C ASN A 233 9.45 19.87 -30.30
N SER A 234 9.54 21.01 -30.99
CA SER A 234 10.79 21.74 -31.22
C SER A 234 11.08 22.79 -30.15
N LYS A 235 10.02 23.36 -29.54
CA LYS A 235 10.14 24.42 -28.52
C LYS A 235 9.97 23.87 -27.11
N LYS A 236 10.61 24.55 -26.15
CA LYS A 236 10.39 24.31 -24.72
C LYS A 236 9.47 25.42 -24.19
N PRO A 237 8.30 25.09 -23.61
CA PRO A 237 7.47 26.09 -22.94
C PRO A 237 8.22 26.66 -21.74
N ASP A 238 7.92 27.91 -21.39
CA ASP A 238 8.34 28.47 -20.12
C ASP A 238 7.45 27.92 -19.00
N ILE A 239 7.95 26.93 -18.27
CA ILE A 239 7.20 26.26 -17.20
C ILE A 239 7.41 27.03 -15.90
N GLN A 240 6.31 27.38 -15.24
CA GLN A 240 6.33 28.02 -13.94
C GLN A 240 7.23 27.24 -12.97
N LYS A 241 8.15 27.92 -12.28
CA LYS A 241 8.94 27.26 -11.24
C LYS A 241 8.08 27.04 -10.00
N ILE A 242 8.18 25.84 -9.43
CA ILE A 242 7.55 25.51 -8.16
C ILE A 242 8.55 25.70 -7.01
N ASP A 243 8.03 26.10 -5.87
CA ASP A 243 8.76 26.18 -4.61
C ASP A 243 8.16 25.20 -3.59
N ARG A 244 8.58 25.30 -2.33
CA ARG A 244 8.12 24.40 -1.28
C ARG A 244 6.61 24.51 -1.02
N ASP A 245 6.01 25.69 -1.20
CA ASP A 245 4.60 25.94 -0.90
C ASP A 245 3.67 25.17 -1.85
N TYR A 246 4.14 24.86 -3.07
CA TYR A 246 3.45 23.98 -4.01
C TYR A 246 3.05 22.63 -3.38
N TYR A 247 3.87 22.09 -2.47
CA TYR A 247 3.64 20.78 -1.83
C TYR A 247 2.58 20.80 -0.72
N ARG A 248 1.88 21.92 -0.50
CA ARG A 248 0.73 21.96 0.42
C ARG A 248 -0.44 21.07 0.00
N PHE A 249 -0.44 20.54 -1.25
CA PHE A 249 -1.38 19.48 -1.63
C PHE A 249 -1.23 18.21 -0.77
N LEU A 250 -0.08 18.01 -0.10
CA LEU A 250 0.11 16.87 0.80
C LEU A 250 -0.90 16.87 1.96
N ARG A 251 -1.49 18.02 2.34
CA ARG A 251 -2.59 18.11 3.32
C ARG A 251 -3.84 17.32 2.90
N ASP A 252 -4.03 17.13 1.60
CA ASP A 252 -5.16 16.34 1.08
C ASP A 252 -5.00 14.85 1.40
N LEU A 253 -3.75 14.42 1.63
CA LEU A 253 -3.40 13.07 2.05
C LEU A 253 -3.38 13.05 3.57
N LYS A 254 -4.30 12.31 4.18
CA LYS A 254 -4.38 12.16 5.64
C LYS A 254 -3.28 11.23 6.14
N LEU A 255 -2.01 11.54 5.90
CA LEU A 255 -0.85 10.64 6.05
C LEU A 255 -0.67 10.06 7.46
N SER A 256 -1.36 10.60 8.47
CA SER A 256 -1.48 10.02 9.81
C SER A 256 -2.38 8.76 9.87
N ASP A 257 -3.14 8.46 8.82
CA ASP A 257 -4.00 7.29 8.71
C ASP A 257 -3.14 6.04 8.47
N MET A 258 -3.16 5.12 9.44
CA MET A 258 -2.38 3.90 9.39
C MET A 258 -2.85 2.94 8.27
N GLN A 259 -4.03 3.13 7.67
CA GLN A 259 -4.47 2.35 6.52
C GLN A 259 -3.51 2.46 5.32
N TYR A 260 -2.73 3.54 5.24
CA TYR A 260 -1.68 3.69 4.22
C TYR A 260 -0.60 2.60 4.26
N LEU A 261 -0.38 1.94 5.41
CA LEU A 261 0.59 0.83 5.50
C LEU A 261 0.19 -0.39 4.66
N ASN A 262 -1.07 -0.46 4.21
CA ASN A 262 -1.58 -1.50 3.30
C ASN A 262 -1.63 -1.06 1.83
N CYS A 263 -1.10 0.12 1.49
CA CYS A 263 -1.09 0.64 0.12
C CYS A 263 0.24 0.34 -0.58
N PHE A 264 0.20 -0.22 -1.79
CA PHE A 264 1.40 -0.59 -2.56
C PHE A 264 2.27 0.62 -2.92
N THR A 265 1.65 1.79 -3.11
CA THR A 265 2.33 3.02 -3.50
C THR A 265 2.96 3.76 -2.32
N PHE A 266 2.64 3.39 -1.07
CA PHE A 266 2.99 4.21 0.10
C PHE A 266 4.50 4.39 0.27
N GLN A 267 5.28 3.31 0.16
CA GLN A 267 6.74 3.36 0.29
C GLN A 267 7.39 4.25 -0.77
N ASP A 268 6.94 4.16 -2.03
CA ASP A 268 7.49 4.95 -3.11
C ASP A 268 7.13 6.42 -2.91
N PHE A 269 5.92 6.67 -2.43
CA PHE A 269 5.49 8.01 -2.07
C PHE A 269 6.34 8.60 -0.92
N GLN A 270 6.74 7.80 0.06
CA GLN A 270 7.68 8.27 1.10
C GLN A 270 9.06 8.61 0.52
N LYS A 271 9.53 7.86 -0.48
CA LYS A 271 10.78 8.16 -1.18
C LYS A 271 10.73 9.50 -1.88
N GLU A 272 9.63 9.78 -2.60
CA GLU A 272 9.42 11.10 -3.21
C GLU A 272 9.56 12.21 -2.17
N ILE A 273 8.93 12.10 -1.00
CA ILE A 273 9.04 13.11 0.07
C ILE A 273 10.48 13.24 0.58
N LEU A 274 11.16 12.13 0.85
CA LEU A 274 12.50 12.11 1.42
C LEU A 274 13.60 12.57 0.44
N GLN A 275 13.37 12.44 -0.87
CA GLN A 275 14.36 12.74 -1.92
C GLN A 275 14.08 14.05 -2.66
N ASN A 276 12.92 14.68 -2.43
CA ASN A 276 12.54 15.86 -3.19
C ASN A 276 13.43 17.07 -2.87
N GLU A 277 14.14 17.57 -3.88
CA GLU A 277 15.07 18.71 -3.76
C GLU A 277 14.38 20.03 -3.40
N ILE A 278 13.09 20.19 -3.70
CA ILE A 278 12.33 21.42 -3.42
C ILE A 278 11.80 21.40 -1.98
N ILE A 279 11.29 20.25 -1.51
CA ILE A 279 10.96 20.05 -0.10
C ILE A 279 12.25 20.20 0.73
N ALA A 280 13.34 19.59 0.27
CA ALA A 280 14.68 19.66 0.84
C ALA A 280 14.74 19.16 2.30
N LEU A 281 14.22 17.96 2.56
CA LEU A 281 14.41 17.34 3.88
C LEU A 281 15.89 17.01 4.09
N PRO A 282 16.45 17.27 5.29
CA PRO A 282 17.83 16.90 5.57
C PRO A 282 17.99 15.38 5.59
N GLU A 283 19.12 14.87 5.13
CA GLU A 283 19.46 13.47 5.33
C GLU A 283 19.58 13.13 6.83
N ILE A 284 19.19 11.91 7.19
CA ILE A 284 19.25 11.47 8.60
C ILE A 284 20.69 11.26 9.06
N GLY A 285 21.53 10.65 8.21
CA GLY A 285 22.92 10.37 8.49
C GLY A 285 23.13 9.77 9.88
N GLU A 286 24.08 10.32 10.64
CA GLU A 286 24.32 9.96 12.04
C GLU A 286 23.68 10.93 13.05
N SER A 287 22.77 11.80 12.59
CA SER A 287 22.09 12.74 13.48
C SER A 287 21.27 11.98 14.51
N ASP A 288 21.20 12.52 15.73
CA ASP A 288 20.20 12.09 16.70
C ASP A 288 18.79 12.26 16.11
N ILE A 289 17.91 11.25 16.32
CA ILE A 289 16.58 11.19 15.69
C ILE A 289 15.69 12.34 16.14
N ALA A 290 15.72 12.73 17.42
CA ALA A 290 14.90 13.82 17.93
C ALA A 290 15.34 15.17 17.31
N THR A 291 16.64 15.36 17.19
CA THR A 291 17.22 16.55 16.54
C THR A 291 16.88 16.60 15.05
N TRP A 292 16.96 15.48 14.34
CA TRP A 292 16.58 15.39 12.93
C TRP A 292 15.08 15.68 12.74
N LEU A 293 14.22 15.05 13.55
CA LEU A 293 12.78 15.26 13.52
C LEU A 293 12.38 16.72 13.75
N LYS A 294 13.09 17.45 14.62
CA LYS A 294 12.84 18.88 14.83
C LYS A 294 13.01 19.66 13.51
N LYS A 295 14.06 19.39 12.75
CA LYS A 295 14.31 20.03 11.44
C LYS A 295 13.25 19.63 10.41
N VAL A 296 12.92 18.33 10.35
CA VAL A 296 11.92 17.80 9.43
C VAL A 296 10.54 18.39 9.71
N LYS A 297 10.13 18.51 10.98
CA LYS A 297 8.84 19.10 11.35
C LYS A 297 8.74 20.58 10.99
N THR A 298 9.82 21.35 11.13
CA THR A 298 9.84 22.76 10.68
C THR A 298 9.54 22.90 9.19
N ILE A 299 9.96 21.92 8.39
CA ILE A 299 9.75 21.93 6.92
C ILE A 299 8.38 21.34 6.55
N LEU A 300 8.06 20.16 7.10
CA LEU A 300 7.01 19.30 6.58
C LEU A 300 5.64 19.56 7.23
N SER A 301 5.59 20.05 8.47
CA SER A 301 4.32 20.17 9.21
C SER A 301 3.32 21.09 8.51
N ASP A 302 3.78 22.22 7.96
CA ASP A 302 2.93 23.10 7.15
C ASP A 302 2.47 22.41 5.87
N LEU A 303 3.31 21.58 5.24
CA LEU A 303 2.97 20.92 3.98
C LEU A 303 1.95 19.80 4.15
N ILE A 304 2.03 19.01 5.23
CA ILE A 304 1.16 17.86 5.48
C ILE A 304 -0.03 18.19 6.40
N GLY A 305 0.01 19.33 7.09
CA GLY A 305 -1.09 19.83 7.93
C GLY A 305 -1.12 19.28 9.36
N PHE A 306 -0.04 18.65 9.83
CA PHE A 306 0.10 18.17 11.20
C PHE A 306 1.59 18.07 11.60
N ASP A 307 1.90 18.15 12.90
CA ASP A 307 3.26 18.18 13.45
C ASP A 307 3.57 17.00 14.40
N LYS A 308 2.61 16.10 14.59
CA LYS A 308 2.65 14.97 15.51
C LYS A 308 1.95 13.74 14.94
N GLY A 309 2.31 12.56 15.46
CA GLY A 309 1.73 11.28 15.09
C GLY A 309 2.75 10.29 14.52
N LYS A 310 2.31 9.03 14.39
CA LYS A 310 3.16 7.89 13.99
C LYS A 310 3.77 8.04 12.60
N TYR A 311 3.18 8.88 11.74
CA TYR A 311 3.73 9.17 10.42
C TYR A 311 5.18 9.65 10.48
N TYR A 312 5.55 10.47 11.47
CA TYR A 312 6.93 10.93 11.63
C TYR A 312 7.88 9.79 12.02
N ASP A 313 7.44 8.84 12.85
CA ASP A 313 8.26 7.66 13.19
C ASP A 313 8.47 6.77 11.95
N ILE A 314 7.44 6.61 11.12
CA ILE A 314 7.55 5.89 9.84
C ILE A 314 8.53 6.62 8.91
N LEU A 315 8.47 7.94 8.81
CA LEU A 315 9.37 8.73 7.98
C LEU A 315 10.84 8.62 8.41
N VAL A 316 11.11 8.63 9.73
CA VAL A 316 12.46 8.35 10.27
C VAL A 316 12.91 6.95 9.87
N ALA A 317 12.03 5.95 10.03
CA ALA A 317 12.35 4.57 9.69
C ALA A 317 12.65 4.41 8.20
N ASN A 318 11.85 5.03 7.33
CA ASN A 318 12.07 5.05 5.88
C ASN A 318 13.37 5.78 5.52
N ALA A 319 13.79 6.82 6.25
CA ALA A 319 15.07 7.49 6.01
C ALA A 319 16.27 6.55 6.25
N TYR A 320 16.24 5.74 7.32
CA TYR A 320 17.23 4.65 7.49
C TYR A 320 17.02 3.51 6.50
N GLY A 321 15.76 3.19 6.19
CA GLY A 321 15.36 2.16 5.25
C GLY A 321 15.93 2.37 3.86
N ARG A 322 15.98 3.62 3.38
CA ARG A 322 16.62 3.97 2.09
C ARG A 322 18.11 3.61 2.06
N GLN A 323 18.85 3.92 3.11
CA GLN A 323 20.26 3.51 3.22
C GLN A 323 20.41 1.98 3.14
N LEU A 324 19.50 1.22 3.77
CA LEU A 324 19.56 -0.23 3.81
C LEU A 324 19.08 -0.89 2.51
N CYS A 325 18.07 -0.35 1.86
CA CYS A 325 17.40 -0.97 0.72
C CYS A 325 17.94 -0.47 -0.63
N GLU A 326 18.24 0.83 -0.75
CA GLU A 326 18.64 1.45 -2.02
C GLU A 326 20.15 1.52 -2.16
N GLU A 327 20.84 1.95 -1.10
CA GLU A 327 22.31 2.06 -1.09
C GLU A 327 22.98 0.72 -0.73
N SER A 328 22.21 -0.25 -0.24
CA SER A 328 22.72 -1.51 0.32
C SER A 328 23.86 -1.28 1.32
N ARG A 329 23.73 -0.23 2.14
CA ARG A 329 24.75 0.21 3.08
C ARG A 329 24.33 -0.12 4.51
N PRO A 330 25.12 -0.89 5.27
CA PRO A 330 24.81 -1.18 6.67
C PRO A 330 24.72 0.09 7.53
N LEU A 331 23.96 0.02 8.61
CA LEU A 331 23.91 1.04 9.66
C LEU A 331 25.27 1.14 10.38
N SER A 332 25.74 2.37 10.60
CA SER A 332 26.90 2.63 11.47
C SER A 332 26.56 2.35 12.94
N GLU A 333 27.57 2.14 13.78
CA GLU A 333 27.35 1.93 15.23
C GLU A 333 26.61 3.10 15.87
N LYS A 334 26.91 4.34 15.45
CA LYS A 334 26.22 5.53 15.93
C LYS A 334 24.76 5.56 15.51
N GLN A 335 24.44 5.17 14.28
CA GLN A 335 23.05 5.02 13.84
C GLN A 335 22.30 3.96 14.67
N LYS A 336 22.95 2.81 14.96
CA LYS A 336 22.37 1.78 15.83
C LYS A 336 22.10 2.30 17.24
N ILE A 337 23.02 3.10 17.81
CA ILE A 337 22.83 3.76 19.11
C ILE A 337 21.63 4.73 19.05
N ASN A 338 21.54 5.58 18.02
CA ASN A 338 20.43 6.53 17.87
C ASN A 338 19.08 5.80 17.79
N ILE A 339 18.99 4.73 16.99
CA ILE A 339 17.79 3.88 16.86
C ILE A 339 17.41 3.25 18.21
N LYS A 340 18.38 2.67 18.93
CA LYS A 340 18.16 2.09 20.27
C LYS A 340 17.72 3.14 21.29
N ASN A 341 18.29 4.34 21.27
CA ASN A 341 17.93 5.38 22.22
C ASN A 341 16.51 5.88 21.99
N TYR A 342 16.10 6.06 20.73
CA TYR A 342 14.80 6.62 20.36
C TYR A 342 13.66 5.60 20.51
N TRP A 343 13.78 4.41 19.92
CA TRP A 343 12.71 3.39 19.93
C TRP A 343 12.92 2.28 20.96
N LYS A 344 14.08 2.20 21.62
CA LYS A 344 14.43 1.12 22.55
C LYS A 344 14.27 -0.24 21.86
N ASN A 345 13.55 -1.17 22.50
CA ASN A 345 13.21 -2.48 21.95
C ASN A 345 11.86 -2.46 21.20
N GLY A 346 11.43 -1.32 20.71
CA GLY A 346 10.19 -1.17 19.94
C GLY A 346 10.26 -1.83 18.57
N GLU A 347 9.09 -2.03 17.97
CA GLU A 347 8.94 -2.80 16.72
C GLU A 347 9.72 -2.20 15.53
N ILE A 348 9.75 -0.86 15.40
CA ILE A 348 10.53 -0.20 14.34
C ILE A 348 12.02 -0.49 14.48
N ALA A 349 12.59 -0.45 15.69
CA ALA A 349 14.00 -0.78 15.90
C ALA A 349 14.30 -2.23 15.52
N LYS A 350 13.42 -3.18 15.90
CA LYS A 350 13.56 -4.60 15.52
C LYS A 350 13.55 -4.77 14.00
N ILE A 351 12.62 -4.11 13.30
CA ILE A 351 12.52 -4.13 11.84
C ILE A 351 13.82 -3.64 11.19
N LEU A 352 14.29 -2.45 11.58
CA LEU A 352 15.51 -1.85 11.01
C LEU A 352 16.76 -2.70 11.30
N PHE A 353 16.89 -3.27 12.50
CA PHE A 353 18.01 -4.15 12.82
C PHE A 353 17.95 -5.48 12.06
N ARG A 354 16.77 -6.08 11.90
CA ARG A 354 16.59 -7.28 11.07
C ARG A 354 17.01 -7.02 9.62
N LYS A 355 16.56 -5.90 9.04
CA LYS A 355 16.96 -5.50 7.68
C LYS A 355 18.47 -5.23 7.58
N ASN A 356 19.04 -4.55 8.57
CA ASN A 356 20.48 -4.31 8.63
C ASN A 356 21.32 -5.59 8.65
N LEU A 357 20.90 -6.62 9.40
CA LEU A 357 21.59 -7.91 9.42
C LEU A 357 21.67 -8.53 8.02
N LYS A 358 20.57 -8.47 7.25
CA LYS A 358 20.56 -8.95 5.86
C LYS A 358 21.54 -8.20 4.96
N VAL A 359 21.62 -6.87 5.11
CA VAL A 359 22.54 -6.05 4.33
C VAL A 359 23.99 -6.40 4.68
N VAL A 360 24.31 -6.56 5.97
CA VAL A 360 25.65 -7.00 6.43
C VAL A 360 26.01 -8.37 5.90
N GLU A 361 25.06 -9.31 5.85
CA GLU A 361 25.28 -10.65 5.29
C GLU A 361 25.57 -10.60 3.80
N LEU A 362 24.81 -9.81 3.03
CA LEU A 362 25.01 -9.63 1.60
C LEU A 362 26.36 -8.98 1.27
N ASP A 363 26.80 -8.03 2.10
CA ASP A 363 28.08 -7.32 1.93
C ASP A 363 29.29 -8.25 2.03
N LYS A 364 29.17 -9.40 2.72
CA LYS A 364 30.23 -10.42 2.79
C LYS A 364 30.49 -11.14 1.46
N PHE A 365 29.57 -11.02 0.50
CA PHE A 365 29.65 -11.68 -0.81
C PHE A 365 29.98 -10.71 -1.95
N LYS A 366 30.23 -9.43 -1.66
CA LYS A 366 30.81 -8.45 -2.59
C LYS A 366 32.32 -8.44 -2.44
#